data_AF-A0A165XTP8-F1
#
_entry.id   AF-A0A165XTP8-F1
#
_cell.length_a   1.000
_cell.length_b   1.000
_cell.length_c   1.000
_cell.angle_alpha   90.00
_cell.angle_beta   90.00
_cell.angle_gamma   90.00
#
_symmetry.space_group_name_H-M   'P 1'
#
loop_
_entity.id
_entity.type
_entity.pdbx_description
1 polymer ?
#
loop_
_entity_poly.entity_id
_entity_poly.type
_entity_poly.pdbx_seq_one_letter_code
_entity_poly.pdbx_strand_id
1 'polypeptide(L)'
;MSDKASTFDEKAVHSSRSVKPEVQDVFGDEDDAAIKYKTMTWQFVALFMIAEIVSNGMLSLPSAMAVVGIVPSIILTAFLGIFGLFTAKLLIDFKLNHPEVHNMGDAGYILFGPVGRELLSWGTIIFAIFGTGSELLSGQQALSTLSNNGLCAVDLLLIFSAATFLLSLPRALGQISWLGLFSVIMIFICGLLAMIGAGANPTPDRVVVAAASSTFYEAFLAITGPVFAFAGHFMFFILISEMKEPRDAMKAAWALQGSSTIYYIIFSVVIYVYLGSAVQSPALLSLPPVWAKITFAIGMVNFLIAGALYAHTAAKILFMRIFRGTPHIHSHTILGWAVWATLCFAAVAVAFVLAAAVPIFSDLTGIAASLFAAWFTYGIAGFFWLHDAYYLGDRMRELKRRRIGTILALLTILAGTFICIAGTYVSIKLIVDAYKTGAVGKPFTC
;
A
#
# COMPACT_ATOMS: atom_id res chain seq x y z
N MET A 1 -46.45 -71.36 -1.82
CA MET A 1 -45.68 -70.83 -0.67
C MET A 1 -44.22 -70.98 -1.06
N SER A 2 -43.66 -69.94 -1.69
CA SER A 2 -42.41 -69.99 -2.46
C SER A 2 -41.20 -69.64 -1.59
N ASP A 3 -40.17 -70.45 -1.78
CA ASP A 3 -38.75 -70.15 -1.82
C ASP A 3 -37.87 -69.92 -0.58
N LYS A 4 -36.74 -70.62 -0.69
CA LYS A 4 -35.54 -70.69 0.13
C LYS A 4 -34.54 -69.59 -0.23
N ALA A 5 -33.69 -69.30 0.75
CA ALA A 5 -32.26 -69.00 0.67
C ALA A 5 -31.76 -67.63 0.13
N SER A 6 -31.01 -66.93 0.97
CA SER A 6 -29.78 -66.20 0.63
C SER A 6 -28.93 -66.05 1.91
N THR A 7 -27.89 -66.86 2.08
CA THR A 7 -26.46 -66.53 1.87
C THR A 7 -26.00 -65.25 2.58
N PHE A 8 -25.35 -65.46 3.73
CA PHE A 8 -24.39 -64.53 4.32
C PHE A 8 -23.24 -64.33 3.34
N ASP A 9 -22.93 -63.08 3.00
CA ASP A 9 -21.66 -62.75 2.39
C ASP A 9 -21.12 -61.40 2.89
N GLU A 10 -19.82 -61.42 3.07
CA GLU A 10 -18.93 -60.53 3.78
C GLU A 10 -18.66 -59.25 2.99
N LYS A 11 -18.84 -58.06 3.62
CA LYS A 11 -18.06 -56.80 3.40
C LYS A 11 -18.82 -55.56 3.91
N ALA A 12 -18.42 -55.07 5.08
CA ALA A 12 -18.54 -53.66 5.42
C ALA A 12 -17.49 -53.28 6.47
N VAL A 13 -16.22 -53.37 6.09
CA VAL A 13 -15.15 -52.64 6.77
C VAL A 13 -15.41 -51.17 6.49
N HIS A 14 -15.97 -50.48 7.48
CA HIS A 14 -16.18 -49.04 7.45
C HIS A 14 -14.80 -48.37 7.36
N SER A 15 -14.42 -47.97 6.15
CA SER A 15 -13.29 -47.09 5.91
C SER A 15 -13.56 -45.77 6.62
N SER A 16 -12.95 -45.56 7.78
CA SER A 16 -12.82 -44.25 8.42
C SER A 16 -11.94 -43.37 7.54
N ARG A 17 -12.56 -42.74 6.54
CA ARG A 17 -11.92 -41.70 5.72
C ARG A 17 -11.67 -40.54 6.67
N SER A 18 -10.40 -40.29 7.00
CA SER A 18 -9.98 -39.11 7.75
C SER A 18 -10.49 -37.87 7.00
N VAL A 19 -11.55 -37.25 7.50
CA VAL A 19 -11.99 -35.94 7.05
C VAL A 19 -10.84 -35.00 7.40
N LYS A 20 -10.05 -34.60 6.40
CA LYS A 20 -9.20 -33.43 6.55
C LYS A 20 -10.14 -32.29 6.92
N PRO A 21 -9.87 -31.50 7.98
CA PRO A 21 -10.70 -30.34 8.27
C PRO A 21 -10.77 -29.51 7.00
N GLU A 22 -11.99 -29.32 6.51
CA GLU A 22 -12.25 -28.49 5.34
C GLU A 22 -11.72 -27.10 5.71
N VAL A 23 -10.66 -26.64 5.03
CA VAL A 23 -10.04 -25.37 5.35
C VAL A 23 -11.06 -24.31 5.00
N GLN A 24 -11.75 -23.82 6.04
CA GLN A 24 -12.87 -22.93 5.90
C GLN A 24 -12.35 -21.58 5.41
N ASP A 25 -12.80 -21.20 4.22
CA ASP A 25 -12.50 -19.90 3.63
C ASP A 25 -12.94 -18.75 4.57
N VAL A 26 -12.31 -17.56 4.45
CA VAL A 26 -12.54 -16.41 5.34
C VAL A 26 -14.02 -16.12 5.57
N PHE A 27 -14.83 -16.22 4.52
CA PHE A 27 -16.25 -15.89 4.57
C PHE A 27 -17.16 -17.11 4.74
N GLY A 28 -16.59 -18.32 4.74
CA GLY A 28 -17.34 -19.57 4.79
C GLY A 28 -18.13 -19.85 3.50
N ASP A 29 -19.17 -20.68 3.62
CA ASP A 29 -20.13 -20.93 2.53
C ASP A 29 -21.15 -19.77 2.49
N GLU A 30 -21.18 -19.06 1.36
CA GLU A 30 -22.02 -17.87 1.16
C GLU A 30 -23.24 -18.16 0.26
N ASP A 31 -23.52 -19.42 -0.07
CA ASP A 31 -24.59 -19.76 -1.03
C ASP A 31 -25.96 -19.22 -0.58
N ASP A 32 -26.25 -19.29 0.72
CA ASP A 32 -27.49 -18.81 1.38
C ASP A 32 -27.34 -17.46 2.13
N ALA A 33 -26.22 -16.75 2.00
CA ALA A 33 -25.98 -15.49 2.71
C ALA A 33 -26.66 -14.29 2.02
N ALA A 34 -27.34 -13.44 2.82
CA ALA A 34 -28.03 -12.24 2.33
C ALA A 34 -27.08 -11.15 1.77
N ILE A 35 -25.80 -11.17 2.19
CA ILE A 35 -24.74 -10.31 1.67
C ILE A 35 -23.59 -11.24 1.26
N LYS A 36 -23.28 -11.27 -0.04
CA LYS A 36 -22.15 -12.02 -0.59
C LYS A 36 -20.94 -11.11 -0.66
N TYR A 37 -19.85 -11.49 0.01
CA TYR A 37 -18.61 -10.72 0.02
C TYR A 37 -17.73 -11.05 -1.21
N LYS A 38 -17.77 -12.29 -1.73
CA LYS A 38 -17.02 -12.71 -2.95
C LYS A 38 -17.69 -12.28 -4.26
N THR A 39 -17.75 -10.97 -4.50
CA THR A 39 -18.43 -10.43 -5.68
C THR A 39 -17.50 -9.83 -6.73
N MET A 40 -16.22 -9.61 -6.40
CA MET A 40 -15.30 -8.87 -7.25
C MET A 40 -14.69 -9.76 -8.34
N THR A 41 -14.64 -9.26 -9.57
CA THR A 41 -13.88 -9.89 -10.65
C THR A 41 -12.40 -9.49 -10.58
N TRP A 42 -11.52 -10.27 -11.20
CA TRP A 42 -10.09 -9.96 -11.20
C TRP A 42 -9.77 -8.59 -11.85
N GLN A 43 -10.55 -8.16 -12.85
CA GLN A 43 -10.36 -6.85 -13.48
C GLN A 43 -10.68 -5.72 -12.51
N PHE A 44 -11.75 -5.86 -11.73
CA PHE A 44 -12.15 -4.85 -10.75
C PHE A 44 -11.10 -4.78 -9.63
N VAL A 45 -10.65 -5.94 -9.11
CA VAL A 45 -9.55 -6.00 -8.13
C VAL A 45 -8.25 -5.40 -8.70
N ALA A 46 -7.92 -5.64 -9.96
CA ALA A 46 -6.77 -5.02 -10.60
C ALA A 46 -6.86 -3.48 -10.56
N LEU A 47 -8.03 -2.92 -10.86
CA LEU A 47 -8.25 -1.47 -10.80
C LEU A 47 -8.15 -0.93 -9.36
N PHE A 48 -8.61 -1.66 -8.34
CA PHE A 48 -8.41 -1.26 -6.94
C PHE A 48 -6.96 -1.33 -6.51
N MET A 49 -6.27 -2.41 -6.88
CA MET A 49 -4.85 -2.54 -6.62
C MET A 49 -4.08 -1.38 -7.26
N ILE A 50 -4.45 -0.99 -8.49
CA ILE A 50 -3.90 0.19 -9.17
C ILE A 50 -4.26 1.47 -8.41
N ALA A 51 -5.48 1.61 -7.90
CA ALA A 51 -5.91 2.75 -7.07
C ALA A 51 -5.05 2.95 -5.84
N GLU A 52 -4.76 1.83 -5.18
CA GLU A 52 -4.01 1.83 -3.94
C GLU A 52 -2.54 2.21 -4.19
N ILE A 53 -1.95 1.64 -5.24
CA ILE A 53 -0.53 1.80 -5.53
C ILE A 53 -0.25 3.11 -6.26
N VAL A 54 -1.02 3.42 -7.32
CA VAL A 54 -0.92 4.66 -8.09
C VAL A 54 -1.68 5.75 -7.34
N SER A 55 -1.01 6.32 -6.33
CA SER A 55 -1.49 7.48 -5.57
C SER A 55 -0.39 8.55 -5.47
N ASN A 56 -0.35 9.34 -4.40
CA ASN A 56 0.62 10.43 -4.21
C ASN A 56 2.10 9.99 -4.30
N GLY A 57 2.43 8.72 -4.02
CA GLY A 57 3.81 8.23 -4.00
C GLY A 57 4.55 8.45 -5.32
N MET A 58 3.84 8.38 -6.45
CA MET A 58 4.42 8.65 -7.77
C MET A 58 5.00 10.07 -7.91
N LEU A 59 4.48 11.03 -7.15
CA LEU A 59 4.86 12.44 -7.23
C LEU A 59 6.26 12.69 -6.67
N SER A 60 6.84 11.75 -5.91
CA SER A 60 8.23 11.80 -5.47
C SER A 60 9.22 11.30 -6.52
N LEU A 61 8.78 10.48 -7.49
CA LEU A 61 9.66 9.78 -8.42
C LEU A 61 10.52 10.72 -9.29
N PRO A 62 10.01 11.85 -9.81
CA PRO A 62 10.84 12.80 -10.55
C PRO A 62 11.99 13.37 -9.70
N SER A 63 11.72 13.67 -8.43
CA SER A 63 12.76 14.17 -7.51
C SER A 63 13.81 13.09 -7.20
N ALA A 64 13.40 11.84 -7.04
CA ALA A 64 14.33 10.72 -6.92
C ALA A 64 15.21 10.58 -8.18
N MET A 65 14.63 10.76 -9.37
CA MET A 65 15.37 10.79 -10.63
C MET A 65 16.37 11.93 -10.70
N ALA A 66 16.04 13.12 -10.18
CA ALA A 66 16.97 14.23 -10.11
C ALA A 66 18.19 13.96 -9.23
N VAL A 67 18.02 13.17 -8.17
CA VAL A 67 19.12 12.81 -7.25
C VAL A 67 20.05 11.77 -7.85
N VAL A 68 19.55 10.73 -8.53
CA VAL A 68 20.43 9.64 -9.03
C VAL A 68 20.73 9.72 -10.54
N GLY A 69 19.93 10.45 -11.31
CA GLY A 69 19.96 10.52 -12.76
C GLY A 69 18.99 9.53 -13.43
N ILE A 70 18.77 9.71 -14.74
CA ILE A 70 17.78 8.97 -15.52
C ILE A 70 18.03 7.46 -15.48
N VAL A 71 19.24 7.03 -15.83
CA VAL A 71 19.57 5.60 -16.02
C VAL A 71 19.39 4.80 -14.74
N PRO A 72 20.03 5.16 -13.60
CA PRO A 72 19.83 4.40 -12.36
C PRO A 72 18.41 4.48 -11.84
N SER A 73 17.71 5.62 -12.01
CA SER A 73 16.30 5.75 -11.58
C SER A 73 15.36 4.82 -12.35
N ILE A 74 15.51 4.72 -13.68
CA ILE A 74 14.71 3.80 -14.51
C ILE A 74 15.00 2.35 -14.14
N ILE A 75 16.29 1.97 -14.02
CA ILE A 75 16.68 0.61 -13.66
C ILE A 75 16.11 0.24 -12.29
N LEU A 76 16.21 1.14 -11.31
CA LEU A 76 15.69 0.93 -9.96
C LEU A 76 14.16 0.80 -9.96
N THR A 77 13.45 1.68 -10.65
CA THR A 77 11.98 1.65 -10.71
C THR A 77 11.50 0.37 -11.39
N ALA A 78 12.14 -0.03 -12.50
CA ALA A 78 11.83 -1.29 -13.19
C ALA A 78 12.15 -2.51 -12.31
N PHE A 79 13.30 -2.51 -11.63
CA PHE A 79 13.69 -3.58 -10.72
C PHE A 79 12.70 -3.73 -9.57
N LEU A 80 12.36 -2.63 -8.89
CA LEU A 80 11.40 -2.63 -7.78
C LEU A 80 10.00 -3.03 -8.23
N GLY A 81 9.62 -2.70 -9.46
CA GLY A 81 8.37 -3.18 -10.05
C GLY A 81 8.38 -4.68 -10.30
N ILE A 82 9.43 -5.22 -10.93
CA ILE A 82 9.59 -6.67 -11.14
C ILE A 82 9.66 -7.42 -9.81
N PHE A 83 10.39 -6.85 -8.83
CA PHE A 83 10.51 -7.43 -7.51
C PHE A 83 9.17 -7.41 -6.77
N GLY A 84 8.40 -6.32 -6.89
CA GLY A 84 7.03 -6.22 -6.38
C GLY A 84 6.10 -7.27 -6.99
N LEU A 85 6.23 -7.56 -8.29
CA LEU A 85 5.48 -8.65 -8.93
C LEU A 85 5.86 -10.02 -8.37
N PHE A 86 7.16 -10.24 -8.17
CA PHE A 86 7.66 -11.49 -7.61
C PHE A 86 7.13 -11.70 -6.18
N THR A 87 7.19 -10.69 -5.32
CA THR A 87 6.66 -10.79 -3.96
C THR A 87 5.14 -10.88 -3.93
N ALA A 88 4.44 -10.24 -4.87
CA ALA A 88 3.00 -10.40 -5.07
C ALA A 88 2.65 -11.85 -5.37
N LYS A 89 3.40 -12.52 -6.25
CA LYS A 89 3.21 -13.95 -6.53
C LYS A 89 3.35 -14.79 -5.27
N LEU A 90 4.40 -14.56 -4.46
CA LEU A 90 4.61 -15.32 -3.22
C LEU A 90 3.47 -15.12 -2.22
N LEU A 91 2.95 -13.90 -2.12
CA LEU A 91 1.80 -13.56 -1.28
C LEU A 91 0.51 -14.24 -1.80
N ILE A 92 0.26 -14.21 -3.11
CA ILE A 92 -0.89 -14.87 -3.73
C ILE A 92 -0.82 -16.38 -3.52
N ASP A 93 0.33 -17.01 -3.77
CA ASP A 93 0.52 -18.44 -3.54
C ASP A 93 0.22 -18.80 -2.07
N PHE A 94 0.70 -17.99 -1.13
CA PHE A 94 0.40 -18.16 0.30
C PHE A 94 -1.09 -18.02 0.60
N LYS A 95 -1.78 -17.02 0.02
CA LYS A 95 -3.24 -16.86 0.19
C LYS A 95 -4.02 -18.06 -0.36
N LEU A 96 -3.59 -18.63 -1.49
CA LEU A 96 -4.24 -19.80 -2.07
C LEU A 96 -4.01 -21.06 -1.24
N ASN A 97 -2.86 -21.16 -0.57
CA ASN A 97 -2.52 -22.28 0.31
C ASN A 97 -3.14 -22.15 1.72
N HIS A 98 -3.40 -20.93 2.18
CA HIS A 98 -4.04 -20.62 3.47
C HIS A 98 -5.28 -19.73 3.26
N PRO A 99 -6.39 -20.29 2.73
CA PRO A 99 -7.63 -19.55 2.46
C PRO A 99 -8.16 -18.74 3.64
N GLU A 100 -7.89 -19.14 4.89
CA GLU A 100 -8.33 -18.49 6.12
C GLU A 100 -7.69 -17.11 6.38
N VAL A 101 -6.61 -16.76 5.67
CA VAL A 101 -5.87 -15.50 5.86
C VAL A 101 -6.61 -14.33 5.24
N HIS A 102 -7.18 -13.43 6.04
CA HIS A 102 -7.88 -12.25 5.51
C HIS A 102 -7.00 -10.98 5.42
N ASN A 103 -6.02 -10.85 6.32
CA ASN A 103 -5.16 -9.67 6.41
C ASN A 103 -3.73 -10.07 6.80
N MET A 104 -2.81 -9.11 6.76
CA MET A 104 -1.40 -9.30 7.14
C MET A 104 -1.22 -9.83 8.58
N GLY A 105 -2.08 -9.45 9.51
CA GLY A 105 -2.07 -9.98 10.88
C GLY A 105 -2.33 -11.49 10.93
N ASP A 106 -3.32 -11.97 10.18
CA ASP A 106 -3.62 -13.40 10.12
C ASP A 106 -2.47 -14.19 9.48
N ALA A 107 -1.82 -13.63 8.45
CA ALA A 107 -0.59 -14.21 7.89
C ALA A 107 0.54 -14.25 8.93
N GLY A 108 0.67 -13.19 9.74
CA GLY A 108 1.64 -13.13 10.85
C GLY A 108 1.39 -14.16 11.94
N TYR A 109 0.13 -14.49 12.19
CA TYR A 109 -0.24 -15.56 13.12
C TYR A 109 0.27 -16.92 12.64
N ILE A 110 0.13 -17.20 11.35
CA ILE A 110 0.63 -18.45 10.75
C ILE A 110 2.16 -18.50 10.80
N LEU A 111 2.83 -17.40 10.43
CA LEU A 111 4.29 -17.37 10.34
C LEU A 111 4.99 -17.41 11.72
N PHE A 112 4.53 -16.61 12.68
CA PHE A 112 5.25 -16.37 13.94
C PHE A 112 4.34 -16.44 15.18
N GLY A 113 3.16 -17.03 15.06
CA GLY A 113 2.23 -17.18 16.17
C GLY A 113 1.63 -15.85 16.67
N PRO A 114 1.18 -15.78 17.94
CA PRO A 114 0.52 -14.61 18.49
C PRO A 114 1.31 -13.31 18.38
N VAL A 115 2.64 -13.37 18.54
CA VAL A 115 3.50 -12.18 18.43
C VAL A 115 3.55 -11.66 17.00
N GLY A 116 3.67 -12.56 16.01
CA GLY A 116 3.62 -12.19 14.60
C GLY A 116 2.31 -11.54 14.19
N ARG A 117 1.19 -12.03 14.73
CA ARG A 117 -0.13 -11.43 14.51
C ARG A 117 -0.16 -9.97 14.93
N GLU A 118 0.23 -9.68 16.16
CA GLU A 118 0.20 -8.32 16.67
C GLU A 118 1.20 -7.43 15.93
N LEU A 119 2.41 -7.91 15.63
CA LEU A 119 3.42 -7.14 14.92
C LEU A 119 2.93 -6.69 13.53
N LEU A 120 2.36 -7.60 12.74
CA LEU A 120 1.89 -7.26 11.39
C LEU A 120 0.57 -6.50 11.40
N SER A 121 -0.34 -6.79 12.33
CA SER A 121 -1.57 -6.00 12.50
C SER A 121 -1.26 -4.55 12.87
N TRP A 122 -0.41 -4.31 13.88
CA TRP A 122 0.02 -2.97 14.25
C TRP A 122 0.83 -2.31 13.14
N GLY A 123 1.71 -3.07 12.46
CA GLY A 123 2.45 -2.57 11.31
C GLY A 123 1.51 -2.07 10.20
N THR A 124 0.43 -2.79 9.89
CA THR A 124 -0.56 -2.34 8.90
C THR A 124 -1.30 -1.08 9.35
N ILE A 125 -1.72 -1.01 10.61
CA ILE A 125 -2.39 0.19 11.16
C ILE A 125 -1.46 1.41 11.08
N ILE A 126 -0.22 1.27 11.53
CA ILE A 126 0.73 2.38 11.53
C ILE A 126 1.09 2.78 10.10
N PHE A 127 1.30 1.83 9.19
CA PHE A 127 1.53 2.13 7.78
C PHE A 127 0.36 2.90 7.15
N ALA A 128 -0.87 2.49 7.42
CA ALA A 128 -2.06 3.21 6.97
C ALA A 128 -2.11 4.64 7.54
N ILE A 129 -1.74 4.85 8.81
CA ILE A 129 -1.65 6.19 9.40
C ILE A 129 -0.58 7.05 8.68
N PHE A 130 0.58 6.49 8.33
CA PHE A 130 1.59 7.18 7.52
C PHE A 130 1.07 7.50 6.11
N GLY A 131 0.33 6.57 5.49
CA GLY A 131 -0.35 6.78 4.21
C GLY A 131 -1.34 7.94 4.28
N THR A 132 -2.22 7.95 5.29
CA THR A 132 -3.12 9.08 5.56
C THR A 132 -2.33 10.37 5.75
N GLY A 133 -1.25 10.37 6.55
CA GLY A 133 -0.43 11.56 6.78
C GLY A 133 0.17 12.13 5.48
N SER A 134 0.67 11.26 4.60
CA SER A 134 1.19 11.62 3.28
C SER A 134 0.12 12.28 2.40
N GLU A 135 -1.10 11.75 2.42
CA GLU A 135 -2.22 12.32 1.68
C GLU A 135 -2.70 13.65 2.28
N LEU A 136 -2.72 13.78 3.61
CA LEU A 136 -3.05 15.03 4.30
C LEU A 136 -2.05 16.13 3.96
N LEU A 137 -0.75 15.82 3.95
CA LEU A 137 0.30 16.75 3.56
C LEU A 137 0.16 17.18 2.10
N SER A 138 -0.12 16.24 1.20
CA SER A 138 -0.36 16.53 -0.22
C SER A 138 -1.59 17.42 -0.42
N GLY A 139 -2.66 17.17 0.33
CA GLY A 139 -3.87 18.00 0.35
C GLY A 139 -3.62 19.42 0.90
N GLN A 140 -2.81 19.55 1.95
CA GLN A 140 -2.38 20.85 2.47
C GLN A 140 -1.60 21.65 1.43
N GLN A 141 -0.67 21.02 0.72
CA GLN A 141 0.10 21.66 -0.35
C GLN A 141 -0.80 22.05 -1.54
N ALA A 142 -1.80 21.22 -1.85
CA ALA A 142 -2.81 21.54 -2.85
C ALA A 142 -3.60 22.80 -2.48
N LEU A 143 -4.14 22.85 -1.25
CA LEU A 143 -4.88 24.02 -0.75
C LEU A 143 -4.01 25.28 -0.70
N SER A 144 -2.74 25.14 -0.31
CA SER A 144 -1.80 26.28 -0.25
C SER A 144 -1.54 26.84 -1.65
N THR A 145 -1.32 25.94 -2.63
CA THR A 145 -1.12 26.34 -4.03
C THR A 145 -2.37 26.99 -4.63
N LEU A 146 -3.55 26.43 -4.35
CA LEU A 146 -4.82 26.96 -4.87
C LEU A 146 -5.17 28.32 -4.27
N SER A 147 -4.91 28.51 -2.97
CA SER A 147 -5.22 29.74 -2.24
C SER A 147 -4.15 30.84 -2.38
N ASN A 148 -3.05 30.59 -3.10
CA ASN A 148 -1.85 31.45 -3.10
C ASN A 148 -1.29 31.68 -1.69
N ASN A 149 -1.19 30.63 -0.89
CA ASN A 149 -0.77 30.69 0.52
C ASN A 149 -1.65 31.63 1.36
N GLY A 150 -2.98 31.56 1.15
CA GLY A 150 -3.93 32.47 1.78
C GLY A 150 -4.15 32.25 3.29
N LEU A 151 -3.76 31.08 3.81
CA LEU A 151 -3.78 30.72 5.22
C LEU A 151 -2.46 30.02 5.60
N CYS A 152 -2.23 29.87 6.90
CA CYS A 152 -1.10 29.11 7.41
C CYS A 152 -1.19 27.65 6.95
N ALA A 153 -0.04 27.02 6.68
CA ALA A 153 0.03 25.63 6.25
C ALA A 153 -0.68 24.68 7.23
N VAL A 154 -0.53 24.92 8.53
CA VAL A 154 -1.16 24.10 9.59
C VAL A 154 -2.69 24.22 9.58
N ASP A 155 -3.23 25.40 9.31
CA ASP A 155 -4.68 25.61 9.21
C ASP A 155 -5.25 24.88 7.99
N LEU A 156 -4.55 24.95 6.85
CA LEU A 156 -4.92 24.24 5.64
C LEU A 156 -4.83 22.72 5.83
N LEU A 157 -3.82 22.23 6.56
CA LEU A 157 -3.72 20.83 6.96
C LEU A 157 -4.91 20.42 7.82
N LEU A 158 -5.33 21.25 8.77
CA LEU A 158 -6.47 20.98 9.65
C LEU A 158 -7.78 20.92 8.84
N ILE A 159 -8.00 21.86 7.93
CA ILE A 159 -9.17 21.89 7.04
C ILE A 159 -9.22 20.60 6.20
N PHE A 160 -8.10 20.21 5.59
CA PHE A 160 -8.04 19.00 4.79
C PHE A 160 -8.27 17.75 5.64
N SER A 161 -7.70 17.69 6.83
CA SER A 161 -7.88 16.60 7.79
C SER A 161 -9.34 16.45 8.23
N ALA A 162 -10.04 17.55 8.47
CA ALA A 162 -11.46 17.53 8.81
C ALA A 162 -12.29 16.94 7.65
N ALA A 163 -12.00 17.32 6.40
CA ALA A 163 -12.65 16.75 5.22
C ALA A 163 -12.35 15.24 5.07
N THR A 164 -11.09 14.82 5.25
CA THR A 164 -10.69 13.41 5.23
C THR A 164 -11.40 12.59 6.31
N PHE A 165 -11.52 13.13 7.52
CA PHE A 165 -12.25 12.49 8.61
C PHE A 165 -13.72 12.24 8.24
N LEU A 166 -14.42 13.26 7.74
CA LEU A 166 -15.82 13.12 7.34
C LEU A 166 -16.00 12.06 6.25
N LEU A 167 -15.09 12.01 5.27
CA LEU A 167 -15.13 11.02 4.19
C LEU A 167 -14.79 9.60 4.67
N SER A 168 -14.06 9.44 5.78
CA SER A 168 -13.71 8.15 6.37
C SER A 168 -14.83 7.53 7.24
N LEU A 169 -15.91 8.26 7.55
CA LEU A 169 -17.00 7.80 8.40
C LEU A 169 -17.88 6.66 7.85
N PRO A 170 -18.12 6.50 6.54
CA PRO A 170 -18.93 5.39 6.03
C PRO A 170 -18.32 4.03 6.41
N ARG A 171 -19.03 3.21 7.21
CA ARG A 171 -18.50 1.92 7.73
C ARG A 171 -18.28 0.86 6.64
N ALA A 172 -19.05 0.90 5.55
CA ALA A 172 -19.02 -0.14 4.53
C ALA A 172 -18.04 0.19 3.39
N LEU A 173 -17.01 -0.66 3.20
CA LEU A 173 -16.06 -0.53 2.09
C LEU A 173 -16.74 -0.55 0.71
N GLY A 174 -17.83 -1.31 0.56
CA GLY A 174 -18.59 -1.37 -0.70
C GLY A 174 -19.18 -0.03 -1.14
N GLN A 175 -19.37 0.93 -0.22
CA GLN A 175 -19.80 2.30 -0.55
C GLN A 175 -18.63 3.20 -0.98
N ILE A 176 -17.40 2.83 -0.60
CA ILE A 176 -16.17 3.58 -0.90
C ILE A 176 -15.44 2.98 -2.11
N SER A 177 -15.76 1.75 -2.52
CA SER A 177 -15.12 1.09 -3.66
C SER A 177 -15.25 1.93 -4.95
N TRP A 178 -16.45 2.42 -5.29
CA TRP A 178 -16.63 3.31 -6.44
C TRP A 178 -15.84 4.63 -6.32
N LEU A 179 -15.68 5.15 -5.10
CA LEU A 179 -14.83 6.32 -4.85
C LEU A 179 -13.35 6.00 -5.12
N GLY A 180 -12.88 4.81 -4.74
CA GLY A 180 -11.52 4.34 -5.05
C GLY A 180 -11.23 4.30 -6.56
N LEU A 181 -12.17 3.79 -7.37
CA LEU A 181 -12.03 3.80 -8.83
C LEU A 181 -12.00 5.23 -9.39
N PHE A 182 -12.84 6.12 -8.86
CA PHE A 182 -12.84 7.53 -9.23
C PHE A 182 -11.51 8.22 -8.86
N SER A 183 -10.93 7.86 -7.71
CA SER A 183 -9.61 8.32 -7.23
C SER A 183 -8.51 8.03 -8.25
N VAL A 184 -8.45 6.80 -8.77
CA VAL A 184 -7.49 6.38 -9.82
C VAL A 184 -7.56 7.30 -11.03
N ILE A 185 -8.77 7.56 -11.51
CA ILE A 185 -8.97 8.33 -12.73
C ILE A 185 -8.45 9.76 -12.51
N MET A 186 -8.73 10.33 -11.34
CA MET A 186 -8.26 11.67 -10.99
C MET A 186 -6.73 11.73 -10.90
N ILE A 187 -6.07 10.79 -10.24
CA ILE A 187 -4.60 10.81 -10.15
C ILE A 187 -3.91 10.54 -11.50
N PHE A 188 -4.48 9.66 -12.34
CA PHE A 188 -3.98 9.48 -13.71
C PHE A 188 -4.09 10.75 -14.54
N ILE A 189 -5.23 11.44 -14.48
CA ILE A 189 -5.44 12.73 -15.17
C ILE A 189 -4.50 13.78 -14.60
N CYS A 190 -4.32 13.84 -13.27
CA CYS A 190 -3.39 14.73 -12.60
C CYS A 190 -1.96 14.56 -13.16
N GLY A 191 -1.46 13.32 -13.22
CA GLY A 191 -0.12 13.04 -13.75
C GLY A 191 0.01 13.32 -15.25
N LEU A 192 -1.04 13.06 -16.05
CA LEU A 192 -1.07 13.44 -17.47
C LEU A 192 -0.98 14.95 -17.65
N LEU A 193 -1.78 15.72 -16.91
CA LEU A 193 -1.77 17.18 -16.95
C LEU A 193 -0.44 17.75 -16.44
N ALA A 194 0.20 17.11 -15.46
CA ALA A 194 1.52 17.50 -15.00
C ALA A 194 2.59 17.31 -16.09
N MET A 195 2.56 16.19 -16.81
CA MET A 195 3.45 15.93 -17.94
C MET A 195 3.24 16.94 -19.08
N ILE A 196 1.98 17.27 -19.40
CA ILE A 196 1.65 18.31 -20.40
C ILE A 196 2.16 19.67 -19.92
N GLY A 197 1.92 20.03 -18.66
CA GLY A 197 2.35 21.30 -18.09
C GLY A 197 3.86 21.50 -18.09
N ALA A 198 4.61 20.44 -17.73
CA ALA A 198 6.06 20.42 -17.81
C ALA A 198 6.56 20.52 -19.26
N GLY A 199 5.97 19.75 -20.18
CA GLY A 199 6.35 19.76 -21.60
C GLY A 199 6.06 21.09 -22.30
N ALA A 200 4.97 21.76 -21.93
CA ALA A 200 4.62 23.08 -22.45
C ALA A 200 5.47 24.21 -21.84
N ASN A 201 6.08 24.00 -20.66
CA ASN A 201 6.84 25.00 -19.94
C ASN A 201 8.16 24.42 -19.40
N PRO A 202 9.08 24.03 -20.30
CA PRO A 202 10.36 23.48 -19.87
C PRO A 202 11.18 24.54 -19.10
N THR A 203 11.85 24.13 -18.03
CA THR A 203 12.75 25.03 -17.28
C THR A 203 13.92 25.45 -18.18
N PRO A 204 14.20 26.77 -18.31
CA PRO A 204 15.39 27.24 -19.01
C PRO A 204 16.68 26.70 -18.36
N ASP A 205 17.70 26.38 -19.16
CA ASP A 205 18.99 25.88 -18.69
C ASP A 205 18.92 24.63 -17.78
N ARG A 206 17.85 23.83 -17.94
CA ARG A 206 17.66 22.60 -17.17
C ARG A 206 18.83 21.65 -17.34
N VAL A 207 19.32 21.15 -16.21
CA VAL A 207 20.35 20.12 -16.17
C VAL A 207 19.69 18.76 -16.14
N VAL A 208 19.91 17.98 -17.19
CA VAL A 208 19.44 16.60 -17.33
C VAL A 208 20.67 15.71 -17.44
N VAL A 209 20.85 14.82 -16.46
CA VAL A 209 22.01 13.92 -16.42
C VAL A 209 21.57 12.46 -16.51
N ALA A 210 22.36 11.67 -17.23
CA ALA A 210 22.15 10.23 -17.34
C ALA A 210 22.40 9.53 -15.99
N ALA A 211 23.45 9.95 -15.28
CA ALA A 211 23.78 9.49 -13.94
C ALA A 211 24.36 10.67 -13.14
N ALA A 212 23.90 10.83 -11.91
CA ALA A 212 24.38 11.84 -10.98
C ALA A 212 25.21 11.17 -9.88
N SER A 213 26.29 11.84 -9.44
CA SER A 213 27.01 11.45 -8.23
C SER A 213 26.33 12.08 -7.02
N SER A 214 25.77 11.26 -6.15
CA SER A 214 25.09 11.71 -4.93
C SER A 214 25.67 11.03 -3.71
N THR A 215 25.51 11.65 -2.54
CA THR A 215 25.92 11.03 -1.30
C THR A 215 25.11 9.75 -1.05
N PHE A 216 25.64 8.83 -0.23
CA PHE A 216 24.90 7.63 0.14
C PHE A 216 23.51 7.98 0.72
N TYR A 217 23.42 9.04 1.52
CA TYR A 217 22.18 9.46 2.17
C TYR A 217 21.13 9.93 1.15
N GLU A 218 21.50 10.83 0.24
CA GLU A 218 20.58 11.34 -0.78
C GLU A 218 20.17 10.24 -1.75
N ALA A 219 21.13 9.42 -2.21
CA ALA A 219 20.85 8.30 -3.10
C ALA A 219 19.90 7.28 -2.45
N PHE A 220 20.06 7.01 -1.15
CA PHE A 220 19.19 6.08 -0.46
C PHE A 220 17.79 6.65 -0.20
N LEU A 221 17.66 7.93 0.16
CA LEU A 221 16.34 8.58 0.24
C LEU A 221 15.64 8.53 -1.12
N ALA A 222 16.36 8.77 -2.22
CA ALA A 222 15.81 8.63 -3.57
C ALA A 222 15.31 7.20 -3.86
N ILE A 223 15.90 6.16 -3.27
CA ILE A 223 15.38 4.78 -3.38
C ILE A 223 14.05 4.60 -2.63
N THR A 224 13.85 5.31 -1.51
CA THR A 224 12.63 5.18 -0.71
C THR A 224 11.38 5.67 -1.43
N GLY A 225 11.50 6.63 -2.36
CA GLY A 225 10.38 7.12 -3.18
C GLY A 225 9.73 6.01 -4.01
N PRO A 226 10.47 5.33 -4.92
CA PRO A 226 10.00 4.14 -5.61
C PRO A 226 9.52 3.01 -4.68
N VAL A 227 10.19 2.77 -3.55
CA VAL A 227 9.75 1.76 -2.56
C VAL A 227 8.37 2.10 -2.00
N PHE A 228 8.12 3.38 -1.67
CA PHE A 228 6.80 3.85 -1.24
C PHE A 228 5.77 3.77 -2.37
N ALA A 229 6.14 4.17 -3.60
CA ALA A 229 5.24 4.21 -4.74
C ALA A 229 4.71 2.84 -5.17
N PHE A 230 5.40 1.75 -4.83
CA PHE A 230 4.95 0.37 -5.04
C PHE A 230 4.38 -0.29 -3.77
N ALA A 231 4.13 0.49 -2.72
CA ALA A 231 3.57 -0.03 -1.48
C ALA A 231 2.06 -0.25 -1.60
N GLY A 232 1.63 -1.49 -1.79
CA GLY A 232 0.21 -1.87 -1.76
C GLY A 232 -0.06 -3.29 -1.28
N HIS A 233 0.98 -4.12 -1.12
CA HIS A 233 0.86 -5.55 -0.78
C HIS A 233 0.12 -5.80 0.54
N PHE A 234 0.13 -4.84 1.47
CA PHE A 234 -0.58 -4.97 2.75
C PHE A 234 -2.10 -5.15 2.58
N MET A 235 -2.69 -4.69 1.46
CA MET A 235 -4.11 -4.86 1.14
C MET A 235 -4.42 -6.11 0.32
N PHE A 236 -3.41 -6.81 -0.21
CA PHE A 236 -3.64 -7.87 -1.20
C PHE A 236 -4.46 -9.02 -0.62
N PHE A 237 -4.21 -9.46 0.62
CA PHE A 237 -5.00 -10.52 1.24
C PHE A 237 -6.50 -10.16 1.33
N ILE A 238 -6.81 -8.90 1.63
CA ILE A 238 -8.19 -8.42 1.73
C ILE A 238 -8.82 -8.43 0.34
N LEU A 239 -8.17 -7.79 -0.64
CA LEU A 239 -8.68 -7.68 -2.00
C LEU A 239 -8.85 -9.03 -2.69
N ILE A 240 -7.92 -9.98 -2.47
CA ILE A 240 -7.99 -11.33 -3.03
C ILE A 240 -9.10 -12.14 -2.37
N SER A 241 -9.37 -11.94 -1.07
CA SER A 241 -10.46 -12.62 -0.37
C SER A 241 -11.84 -12.24 -0.91
N GLU A 242 -12.00 -11.02 -1.43
CA GLU A 242 -13.25 -10.54 -2.02
C GLU A 242 -13.43 -10.96 -3.50
N MET A 243 -12.44 -11.65 -4.09
CA MET A 243 -12.53 -12.15 -5.46
C MET A 243 -13.47 -13.34 -5.57
N LYS A 244 -14.29 -13.36 -6.63
CA LYS A 244 -15.09 -14.52 -7.03
C LYS A 244 -14.24 -15.77 -7.25
N GLU A 245 -13.10 -15.61 -7.91
CA GLU A 245 -12.15 -16.68 -8.20
C GLU A 245 -10.73 -16.21 -7.80
N PRO A 246 -10.27 -16.49 -6.56
CA PRO A 246 -8.96 -16.07 -6.07
C PRO A 246 -7.78 -16.55 -6.91
N ARG A 247 -7.93 -17.65 -7.68
CA ARG A 247 -6.87 -18.16 -8.57
C ARG A 247 -6.50 -17.18 -9.69
N ASP A 248 -7.41 -16.27 -10.02
CA ASP A 248 -7.17 -15.22 -11.02
C ASP A 248 -6.41 -14.01 -10.45
N ALA A 249 -6.07 -13.98 -9.15
CA ALA A 249 -5.36 -12.88 -8.52
C ALA A 249 -4.03 -12.52 -9.20
N MET A 250 -3.34 -13.50 -9.79
CA MET A 250 -2.08 -13.23 -10.51
C MET A 250 -2.31 -12.39 -11.78
N LYS A 251 -3.48 -12.51 -12.43
CA LYS A 251 -3.85 -11.65 -13.58
C LYS A 251 -3.97 -10.19 -13.12
N ALA A 252 -4.58 -9.98 -11.95
CA ALA A 252 -4.69 -8.66 -11.34
C ALA A 252 -3.32 -8.08 -10.96
N ALA A 253 -2.44 -8.90 -10.37
CA ALA A 253 -1.07 -8.49 -10.02
C ALA A 253 -0.22 -8.12 -11.25
N TRP A 254 -0.31 -8.88 -12.34
CA TRP A 254 0.35 -8.55 -13.61
C TRP A 254 -0.16 -7.22 -14.18
N ALA A 255 -1.49 -7.03 -14.21
CA ALA A 255 -2.10 -5.80 -14.71
C ALA A 255 -1.66 -4.58 -13.88
N LEU A 256 -1.73 -4.69 -12.55
CA LEU A 256 -1.22 -3.69 -11.61
C LEU A 256 0.23 -3.35 -11.90
N GLN A 257 1.12 -4.36 -11.82
CA GLN A 257 2.54 -4.09 -11.74
C GLN A 257 3.10 -3.65 -13.09
N GLY A 258 2.59 -4.23 -14.18
CA GLY A 258 2.93 -3.79 -15.53
C GLY A 258 2.51 -2.35 -15.80
N SER A 259 1.23 -2.02 -15.53
CA SER A 259 0.70 -0.68 -15.81
C SER A 259 1.34 0.40 -14.93
N SER A 260 1.46 0.17 -13.62
CA SER A 260 2.08 1.12 -12.68
C SER A 260 3.55 1.34 -12.99
N THR A 261 4.34 0.30 -13.25
CA THR A 261 5.77 0.44 -13.55
C THR A 261 6.00 1.26 -14.82
N ILE A 262 5.23 0.98 -15.88
CA ILE A 262 5.31 1.76 -17.13
C ILE A 262 4.93 3.21 -16.88
N TYR A 263 3.81 3.44 -16.17
CA TYR A 263 3.34 4.78 -15.88
C TYR A 263 4.32 5.60 -15.05
N TYR A 264 4.91 4.99 -14.01
CA TYR A 264 5.90 5.62 -13.13
C TYR A 264 7.17 6.01 -13.88
N ILE A 265 7.67 5.14 -14.76
CA ILE A 265 8.83 5.46 -15.59
C ILE A 265 8.51 6.62 -16.54
N ILE A 266 7.38 6.56 -17.26
CA ILE A 266 6.99 7.63 -18.18
C ILE A 266 6.82 8.95 -17.44
N PHE A 267 6.06 8.95 -16.35
CA PHE A 267 5.83 10.15 -15.53
C PHE A 267 7.14 10.75 -15.03
N SER A 268 8.02 9.92 -14.45
CA SER A 268 9.29 10.38 -13.88
C SER A 268 10.22 10.95 -14.96
N VAL A 269 10.39 10.24 -16.07
CA VAL A 269 11.25 10.68 -17.18
C VAL A 269 10.74 11.97 -17.81
N VAL A 270 9.44 12.05 -18.12
CA VAL A 270 8.87 13.23 -18.79
C VAL A 270 9.04 14.48 -17.91
N ILE A 271 8.64 14.39 -16.64
CA ILE A 271 8.79 15.52 -15.72
C ILE A 271 10.26 15.92 -15.57
N TYR A 272 11.16 14.95 -15.34
CA TYR A 272 12.58 15.23 -15.14
C TYR A 272 13.25 15.81 -16.39
N VAL A 273 12.95 15.31 -17.59
CA VAL A 273 13.53 15.79 -18.85
C VAL A 273 13.11 17.24 -19.14
N TYR A 274 11.91 17.66 -18.74
CA TYR A 274 11.44 19.02 -18.98
C TYR A 274 11.75 20.00 -17.84
N LEU A 275 11.83 19.55 -16.58
CA LEU A 275 12.06 20.42 -15.43
C LEU A 275 13.51 20.39 -14.90
N GLY A 276 14.25 19.31 -15.17
CA GLY A 276 15.66 19.12 -14.78
C GLY A 276 15.88 18.79 -13.31
N SER A 277 17.12 18.98 -12.85
CA SER A 277 17.58 18.67 -11.50
C SER A 277 16.91 19.45 -10.36
N ALA A 278 16.18 20.53 -10.67
CA ALA A 278 15.51 21.37 -9.68
C ALA A 278 14.08 20.91 -9.32
N VAL A 279 13.63 19.78 -9.87
CA VAL A 279 12.29 19.24 -9.60
C VAL A 279 12.11 18.94 -8.11
N GLN A 280 11.05 19.53 -7.55
CA GLN A 280 10.62 19.42 -6.16
C GLN A 280 9.86 18.11 -5.89
N SER A 281 9.67 17.81 -4.61
CA SER A 281 8.87 16.67 -4.14
C SER A 281 7.74 17.20 -3.24
N PRO A 282 6.46 17.04 -3.61
CA PRO A 282 5.95 16.40 -4.82
C PRO A 282 6.22 17.24 -6.10
N ALA A 283 6.32 16.54 -7.23
CA ALA A 283 6.66 17.12 -8.53
C ALA A 283 5.74 18.25 -9.00
N LEU A 284 4.48 18.26 -8.57
CA LEU A 284 3.49 19.29 -8.92
C LEU A 284 3.92 20.70 -8.50
N LEU A 285 4.72 20.82 -7.42
CA LEU A 285 5.26 22.10 -6.95
C LEU A 285 6.29 22.70 -7.92
N SER A 286 6.81 21.92 -8.86
CA SER A 286 7.81 22.37 -9.84
C SER A 286 7.17 22.99 -11.08
N LEU A 287 5.85 22.89 -11.22
CA LEU A 287 5.12 23.39 -12.38
C LEU A 287 4.88 24.90 -12.25
N PRO A 288 4.73 25.62 -13.39
CA PRO A 288 4.31 27.01 -13.36
C PRO A 288 2.96 27.18 -12.64
N PRO A 289 2.67 28.35 -12.03
CA PRO A 289 1.53 28.54 -11.13
C PRO A 289 0.17 28.07 -11.66
N VAL A 290 -0.11 28.29 -12.95
CA VAL A 290 -1.38 27.85 -13.57
C VAL A 290 -1.46 26.32 -13.64
N TRP A 291 -0.40 25.66 -14.10
CA TRP A 291 -0.33 24.20 -14.20
C TRP A 291 -0.28 23.53 -12.83
N ALA A 292 0.43 24.12 -11.87
CA ALA A 292 0.43 23.66 -10.49
C ALA A 292 -0.99 23.69 -9.91
N LYS A 293 -1.73 24.80 -10.07
CA LYS A 293 -3.13 24.88 -9.60
C LYS A 293 -4.05 23.86 -10.26
N ILE A 294 -3.97 23.69 -11.58
CA ILE A 294 -4.80 22.72 -12.31
C ILE A 294 -4.52 21.30 -11.81
N THR A 295 -3.25 20.91 -11.76
CA THR A 295 -2.85 19.56 -11.35
C THR A 295 -3.17 19.29 -9.89
N PHE A 296 -2.92 20.23 -8.98
CA PHE A 296 -3.32 20.11 -7.58
C PHE A 296 -4.83 20.06 -7.39
N ALA A 297 -5.63 20.84 -8.14
CA ALA A 297 -7.09 20.78 -8.05
C ALA A 297 -7.63 19.38 -8.37
N ILE A 298 -7.10 18.75 -9.43
CA ILE A 298 -7.49 17.39 -9.83
C ILE A 298 -6.91 16.36 -8.85
N GLY A 299 -5.63 16.47 -8.49
CA GLY A 299 -4.95 15.54 -7.59
C GLY A 299 -5.52 15.54 -6.17
N MET A 300 -6.01 16.68 -5.70
CA MET A 300 -6.63 16.84 -4.39
C MET A 300 -7.83 15.90 -4.17
N VAL A 301 -8.56 15.58 -5.24
CA VAL A 301 -9.65 14.59 -5.17
C VAL A 301 -9.13 13.21 -4.80
N ASN A 302 -8.01 12.79 -5.41
CA ASN A 302 -7.37 11.54 -5.06
C ASN A 302 -6.83 11.57 -3.63
N PHE A 303 -6.12 12.64 -3.24
CA PHE A 303 -5.56 12.74 -1.88
C PHE A 303 -6.64 12.63 -0.81
N LEU A 304 -7.80 13.24 -1.04
CA LEU A 304 -8.93 13.19 -0.12
C LEU A 304 -9.49 11.77 0.03
N ILE A 305 -9.73 11.08 -1.09
CA ILE A 305 -10.31 9.73 -1.12
C ILE A 305 -9.32 8.69 -0.59
N ALA A 306 -8.07 8.70 -1.09
CA ALA A 306 -7.01 7.80 -0.65
C ALA A 306 -6.71 7.98 0.85
N GLY A 307 -6.61 9.23 1.32
CA GLY A 307 -6.40 9.52 2.75
C GLY A 307 -7.52 8.96 3.63
N ALA A 308 -8.77 9.06 3.17
CA ALA A 308 -9.94 8.53 3.86
C ALA A 308 -9.95 6.99 3.86
N LEU A 309 -9.54 6.34 2.76
CA LEU A 309 -9.41 4.88 2.66
C LEU A 309 -8.35 4.32 3.61
N TYR A 310 -7.20 4.99 3.71
CA TYR A 310 -6.16 4.60 4.66
C TYR A 310 -6.63 4.76 6.12
N ALA A 311 -7.26 5.89 6.47
CA ALA A 311 -7.78 6.14 7.81
C ALA A 311 -8.88 5.14 8.18
N HIS A 312 -9.76 4.84 7.23
CA HIS A 312 -10.80 3.82 7.36
C HIS A 312 -10.20 2.44 7.61
N THR A 313 -9.17 2.06 6.85
CA THR A 313 -8.50 0.76 7.01
C THR A 313 -7.89 0.61 8.40
N ALA A 314 -7.20 1.63 8.89
CA ALA A 314 -6.65 1.66 10.25
C ALA A 314 -7.76 1.50 11.31
N ALA A 315 -8.84 2.28 11.19
CA ALA A 315 -9.97 2.22 12.11
C ALA A 315 -10.69 0.86 12.06
N LYS A 316 -10.87 0.29 10.86
CA LYS A 316 -11.54 -1.01 10.64
C LYS A 316 -10.81 -2.15 11.31
N ILE A 317 -9.47 -2.22 11.22
CA ILE A 317 -8.71 -3.30 11.85
C ILE A 317 -8.91 -3.28 13.37
N LEU A 318 -8.86 -2.10 14.00
CA LEU A 318 -9.10 -1.94 15.44
C LEU A 318 -10.57 -2.21 15.81
N PHE A 319 -11.52 -1.70 15.03
CA PHE A 319 -12.95 -1.91 15.28
C PHE A 319 -13.31 -3.38 15.24
N MET A 320 -12.85 -4.11 14.23
CA MET A 320 -13.04 -5.55 14.09
C MET A 320 -12.38 -6.33 15.23
N ARG A 321 -11.25 -5.85 15.76
CA ARG A 321 -10.57 -6.46 16.92
C ARG A 321 -11.37 -6.29 18.21
N ILE A 322 -11.89 -5.08 18.46
CA ILE A 322 -12.63 -4.73 19.68
C ILE A 322 -13.97 -5.48 19.72
N PHE A 323 -14.70 -5.52 18.60
CA PHE A 323 -16.07 -6.01 18.55
C PHE A 323 -16.22 -7.42 17.96
N ARG A 324 -15.13 -8.18 17.80
CA ARG A 324 -15.17 -9.53 17.24
C ARG A 324 -16.16 -10.42 18.01
N GLY A 325 -17.11 -11.02 17.30
CA GLY A 325 -18.13 -11.89 17.90
C GLY A 325 -19.27 -11.16 18.62
N THR A 326 -19.36 -9.83 18.47
CA THR A 326 -20.45 -9.01 19.06
C THR A 326 -21.43 -8.53 17.98
N PRO A 327 -22.70 -8.22 18.33
CA PRO A 327 -23.68 -7.71 17.38
C PRO A 327 -23.35 -6.33 16.82
N HIS A 328 -22.42 -5.58 17.45
CA HIS A 328 -22.05 -4.22 17.06
C HIS A 328 -21.38 -4.11 15.68
N ILE A 329 -20.83 -5.22 15.17
CA ILE A 329 -20.25 -5.30 13.82
C ILE A 329 -21.34 -5.19 12.74
N HIS A 330 -22.47 -5.87 12.96
CA HIS A 330 -23.51 -6.04 11.94
C HIS A 330 -24.73 -5.13 12.14
N SER A 331 -24.79 -4.36 13.22
CA SER A 331 -25.95 -3.52 13.55
C SER A 331 -25.60 -2.03 13.75
N HIS A 332 -26.59 -1.17 13.55
CA HIS A 332 -26.48 0.28 13.77
C HIS A 332 -26.70 0.65 15.24
N THR A 333 -25.82 0.15 16.11
CA THR A 333 -25.84 0.55 17.54
C THR A 333 -25.15 1.90 17.75
N ILE A 334 -25.62 2.65 18.74
CA ILE A 334 -25.00 3.92 19.17
C ILE A 334 -23.54 3.68 19.60
N LEU A 335 -23.29 2.62 20.39
CA LEU A 335 -21.94 2.26 20.82
C LEU A 335 -21.02 1.94 19.64
N GLY A 336 -21.50 1.14 18.67
CA GLY A 336 -20.73 0.80 17.47
C GLY A 336 -20.38 2.03 16.64
N TRP A 337 -21.32 2.97 16.45
CA TRP A 337 -21.05 4.23 15.75
C TRP A 337 -20.14 5.17 16.54
N ALA A 338 -20.29 5.28 17.86
CA ALA A 338 -19.46 6.12 18.70
C ALA A 338 -18.00 5.66 18.69
N VAL A 339 -17.76 4.35 18.87
CA VAL A 339 -16.40 3.79 18.80
C VAL A 339 -15.84 3.89 17.39
N TRP A 340 -16.64 3.63 16.36
CA TRP A 340 -16.21 3.79 14.97
C TRP A 340 -15.75 5.22 14.66
N ALA A 341 -16.59 6.22 14.95
CA ALA A 341 -16.26 7.62 14.73
C ALA A 341 -15.02 8.04 15.53
N THR A 342 -14.87 7.54 16.76
CA THR A 342 -13.68 7.80 17.60
C THR A 342 -12.42 7.20 16.99
N LEU A 343 -12.48 5.98 16.44
CA LEU A 343 -11.33 5.33 15.79
C LEU A 343 -10.93 6.06 14.50
N CYS A 344 -11.90 6.45 13.67
CA CYS A 344 -11.62 7.26 12.47
C CYS A 344 -11.01 8.62 12.85
N PHE A 345 -11.54 9.27 13.88
CA PHE A 345 -11.01 10.54 14.38
C PHE A 345 -9.57 10.38 14.89
N ALA A 346 -9.31 9.35 15.70
CA ALA A 346 -7.98 9.07 16.21
C ALA A 346 -6.97 8.79 15.08
N ALA A 347 -7.35 7.99 14.06
CA ALA A 347 -6.48 7.70 12.92
C ALA A 347 -6.10 8.98 12.17
N VAL A 348 -7.07 9.85 11.86
CA VAL A 348 -6.82 11.13 11.18
C VAL A 348 -6.06 12.11 12.07
N ALA A 349 -6.35 12.17 13.37
CA ALA A 349 -5.66 13.06 14.30
C ALA A 349 -4.17 12.70 14.45
N VAL A 350 -3.84 11.41 14.55
CA VAL A 350 -2.44 10.96 14.58
C VAL A 350 -1.76 11.26 13.24
N ALA A 351 -2.43 11.01 12.12
CA ALA A 351 -1.91 11.34 10.79
C ALA A 351 -1.66 12.85 10.61
N PHE A 352 -2.54 13.70 11.14
CA PHE A 352 -2.38 15.16 11.17
C PHE A 352 -1.12 15.57 11.96
N VAL A 353 -0.93 15.00 13.15
CA VAL A 353 0.26 15.28 13.98
C VAL A 353 1.53 14.86 13.24
N LEU A 354 1.54 13.71 12.57
CA LEU A 354 2.68 13.24 11.79
C LEU A 354 2.98 14.16 10.59
N ALA A 355 1.95 14.55 9.83
CA ALA A 355 2.09 15.45 8.69
C ALA A 355 2.57 16.84 9.10
N ALA A 356 2.14 17.34 10.26
CA ALA A 356 2.61 18.61 10.81
C ALA A 356 4.04 18.54 11.38
N ALA A 357 4.45 17.37 11.88
CA ALA A 357 5.79 17.16 12.46
C ALA A 357 6.87 16.86 11.39
N VAL A 358 6.50 16.30 10.24
CA VAL A 358 7.42 16.07 9.11
C VAL A 358 6.79 16.64 7.84
N PRO A 359 6.82 17.98 7.66
CA PRO A 359 6.14 18.66 6.55
C PRO A 359 6.90 18.54 5.21
N ILE A 360 7.84 17.59 5.09
CA ILE A 360 8.54 17.25 3.86
C ILE A 360 7.99 15.93 3.34
N PHE A 361 7.40 15.97 2.14
CA PHE A 361 6.73 14.83 1.52
C PHE A 361 7.66 13.62 1.33
N SER A 362 8.87 13.83 0.81
CA SER A 362 9.86 12.76 0.60
C SER A 362 10.32 12.12 1.91
N ASP A 363 10.41 12.89 2.99
CA ASP A 363 10.90 12.37 4.27
C ASP A 363 9.82 11.54 4.97
N LEU A 364 8.58 12.03 4.94
CA LEU A 364 7.43 11.31 5.49
C LEU A 364 7.20 9.98 4.75
N THR A 365 7.18 10.02 3.42
CA THR A 365 7.06 8.81 2.58
C THR A 365 8.29 7.91 2.71
N GLY A 366 9.48 8.47 2.90
CA GLY A 366 10.72 7.73 3.13
C GLY A 366 10.72 6.94 4.43
N ILE A 367 10.20 7.51 5.53
CA ILE A 367 9.99 6.78 6.79
C ILE A 367 9.01 5.62 6.58
N ALA A 368 7.87 5.89 5.94
CA ALA A 368 6.84 4.90 5.70
C ALA A 368 7.36 3.74 4.81
N ALA A 369 8.11 4.08 3.76
CA ALA A 369 8.77 3.11 2.90
C ALA A 369 9.75 2.23 3.66
N SER A 370 10.61 2.84 4.47
CA SER A 370 11.67 2.13 5.17
C SER A 370 11.12 1.20 6.24
N LEU A 371 10.23 1.70 7.11
CA LEU A 371 9.73 0.91 8.24
C LEU A 371 8.70 -0.14 7.84
N PHE A 372 7.91 0.10 6.80
CA PHE A 372 6.74 -0.73 6.50
C PHE A 372 6.75 -1.30 5.09
N ALA A 373 6.87 -0.48 4.04
CA ALA A 373 6.84 -1.00 2.68
C ALA A 373 8.00 -1.96 2.39
N ALA A 374 9.17 -1.71 2.98
CA ALA A 374 10.33 -2.60 2.94
C ALA A 374 9.97 -4.02 3.40
N TRP A 375 9.11 -4.15 4.41
CA TRP A 375 8.64 -5.45 4.89
C TRP A 375 7.43 -5.95 4.12
N PHE A 376 6.34 -5.19 4.05
CA PHE A 376 5.08 -5.64 3.46
C PHE A 376 5.19 -5.95 1.96
N THR A 377 5.97 -5.16 1.22
CA THR A 377 6.16 -5.35 -0.22
C THR A 377 7.40 -6.18 -0.52
N TYR A 378 8.52 -5.93 0.15
CA TYR A 378 9.83 -6.44 -0.29
C TYR A 378 10.51 -7.43 0.64
N GLY A 379 10.00 -7.67 1.85
CA GLY A 379 10.67 -8.51 2.85
C GLY A 379 9.89 -9.77 3.21
N ILE A 380 8.63 -9.59 3.63
CA ILE A 380 7.86 -10.65 4.28
C ILE A 380 7.48 -11.80 3.35
N ALA A 381 7.39 -11.51 2.05
CA ALA A 381 7.13 -12.50 1.02
C ALA A 381 8.14 -13.66 1.03
N GLY A 382 9.39 -13.42 1.42
CA GLY A 382 10.37 -14.48 1.60
C GLY A 382 9.99 -15.45 2.72
N PHE A 383 9.41 -14.96 3.83
CA PHE A 383 8.90 -15.82 4.90
C PHE A 383 7.68 -16.64 4.44
N PHE A 384 6.77 -16.07 3.65
CA PHE A 384 5.64 -16.82 3.08
C PHE A 384 6.12 -18.03 2.27
N TRP A 385 7.09 -17.84 1.38
CA TRP A 385 7.63 -18.94 0.58
C TRP A 385 8.35 -20.00 1.44
N LEU A 386 9.17 -19.58 2.41
CA LEU A 386 9.89 -20.51 3.28
C LEU A 386 8.95 -21.33 4.15
N HIS A 387 7.89 -20.71 4.68
CA HIS A 387 6.87 -21.38 5.46
C HIS A 387 6.17 -22.45 4.62
N ASP A 388 5.67 -22.10 3.44
CA ASP A 388 4.97 -23.05 2.57
C ASP A 388 5.87 -24.17 2.08
N ALA A 389 7.12 -23.86 1.67
CA ALA A 389 8.09 -24.86 1.27
C ALA A 389 8.41 -25.86 2.39
N TYR A 390 8.41 -25.40 3.64
CA TYR A 390 8.70 -26.24 4.81
C TYR A 390 7.50 -27.05 5.29
N TYR A 391 6.30 -26.46 5.38
CA TYR A 391 5.13 -27.12 5.97
C TYR A 391 4.27 -27.88 4.96
N LEU A 392 4.19 -27.42 3.70
CA LEU A 392 3.46 -28.12 2.63
C LEU A 392 4.35 -29.09 1.86
N GLY A 393 5.68 -28.88 1.90
CA GLY A 393 6.67 -29.78 1.31
C GLY A 393 7.15 -30.89 2.26
N ASP A 394 8.15 -31.66 1.81
CA ASP A 394 8.87 -32.65 2.64
C ASP A 394 9.89 -31.96 3.58
N ARG A 395 9.43 -30.93 4.31
CA ARG A 395 10.20 -30.15 5.29
C ARG A 395 11.55 -29.67 4.75
N MET A 396 12.62 -30.01 5.47
CA MET A 396 13.99 -29.61 5.15
C MET A 396 14.50 -30.21 3.83
N ARG A 397 13.94 -31.34 3.38
CA ARG A 397 14.33 -31.97 2.11
C ARG A 397 13.87 -31.13 0.93
N GLU A 398 12.69 -30.52 1.02
CA GLU A 398 12.16 -29.66 -0.03
C GLU A 398 12.98 -28.37 -0.19
N LEU A 399 13.34 -27.73 0.93
CA LEU A 399 14.20 -26.53 0.94
C LEU A 399 15.57 -26.80 0.31
N LYS A 400 16.16 -27.98 0.58
CA LYS A 400 17.44 -28.42 -0.01
C LYS A 400 17.31 -28.79 -1.49
N ARG A 401 16.14 -29.22 -1.94
CA ARG A 401 15.83 -29.56 -3.34
C ARG A 401 15.58 -28.30 -4.16
N ARG A 402 14.79 -27.36 -3.65
CA ARG A 402 14.45 -26.07 -4.29
C ARG A 402 15.44 -24.96 -3.90
N ARG A 403 16.75 -25.22 -4.06
CA ARG A 403 17.82 -24.29 -3.61
C ARG A 403 17.65 -22.87 -4.12
N ILE A 404 17.29 -22.71 -5.40
CA ILE A 404 17.10 -21.39 -6.03
C ILE A 404 15.98 -20.62 -5.32
N GLY A 405 14.83 -21.26 -5.07
CA GLY A 405 13.71 -20.63 -4.36
C GLY A 405 14.08 -20.23 -2.94
N THR A 406 14.81 -21.09 -2.22
CA THR A 406 15.30 -20.81 -0.87
C THR A 406 16.25 -19.60 -0.86
N ILE A 407 17.17 -19.53 -1.82
CA ILE A 407 18.09 -18.39 -1.95
C ILE A 407 17.32 -17.10 -2.25
N LEU A 408 16.38 -17.13 -3.20
CA LEU A 408 15.56 -15.96 -3.53
C LEU A 408 14.72 -15.49 -2.35
N ALA A 409 14.14 -16.41 -1.57
CA ALA A 409 13.38 -16.07 -0.37
C ALA A 409 14.28 -15.43 0.71
N LEU A 410 15.48 -15.95 0.93
CA LEU A 410 16.45 -15.36 1.85
C LEU A 410 16.92 -13.98 1.37
N LEU A 411 17.21 -13.82 0.08
CA LEU A 411 17.57 -12.53 -0.50
C LEU A 411 16.43 -11.51 -0.39
N THR A 412 15.17 -11.95 -0.49
CA THR A 412 13.98 -11.10 -0.29
C THR A 412 13.95 -10.57 1.14
N ILE A 413 14.14 -11.44 2.14
CA ILE A 413 14.20 -11.04 3.55
C ILE A 413 15.35 -10.07 3.81
N LEU A 414 16.53 -10.36 3.24
CA LEU A 414 17.71 -9.50 3.37
C LEU A 414 17.50 -8.13 2.70
N ALA A 415 16.87 -8.09 1.53
CA ALA A 415 16.55 -6.83 0.84
C ALA A 415 15.59 -5.98 1.67
N GLY A 416 14.49 -6.55 2.18
CA GLY A 416 13.57 -5.84 3.08
C GLY A 416 14.26 -5.36 4.37
N THR A 417 15.12 -6.19 4.96
CA THR A 417 15.91 -5.82 6.15
C THR A 417 16.86 -4.67 5.86
N PHE A 418 17.56 -4.72 4.73
CA PHE A 418 18.50 -3.68 4.33
C PHE A 418 17.79 -2.35 4.04
N ILE A 419 16.68 -2.37 3.29
CA ILE A 419 15.86 -1.19 3.03
C ILE A 419 15.36 -0.59 4.34
N CYS A 420 14.91 -1.44 5.28
CA CYS A 420 14.45 -1.00 6.59
C CYS A 420 15.54 -0.32 7.42
N ILE A 421 16.71 -0.97 7.59
CA ILE A 421 17.78 -0.44 8.44
C ILE A 421 18.41 0.81 7.82
N ALA A 422 18.84 0.72 6.56
CA ALA A 422 19.52 1.83 5.90
C ALA A 422 18.56 3.00 5.66
N GLY A 423 17.31 2.72 5.28
CA GLY A 423 16.31 3.75 5.04
C GLY A 423 15.92 4.48 6.33
N THR A 424 15.70 3.75 7.42
CA THR A 424 15.40 4.38 8.72
C THR A 424 16.55 5.27 9.19
N TYR A 425 17.79 4.80 9.08
CA TYR A 425 18.97 5.60 9.45
C TYR A 425 19.08 6.88 8.61
N VAL A 426 18.88 6.77 7.29
CA VAL A 426 18.93 7.89 6.36
C VAL A 426 17.82 8.90 6.63
N SER A 427 16.57 8.45 6.77
CA SER A 427 15.42 9.33 7.05
C SER A 427 15.60 10.08 8.37
N ILE A 428 16.05 9.41 9.44
CA ILE A 428 16.32 10.07 10.72
C ILE A 428 17.40 11.14 10.56
N LYS A 429 18.50 10.82 9.88
CA LYS A 429 19.60 11.77 9.68
C LYS A 429 19.16 13.00 8.89
N LEU A 430 18.46 12.80 7.77
CA LEU A 430 18.03 13.90 6.90
C LEU A 430 17.02 14.82 7.59
N ILE A 431 16.10 14.27 8.38
CA ILE A 431 15.17 15.06 9.19
C ILE A 431 15.94 15.89 10.23
N VAL A 432 16.88 15.27 10.95
CA VAL A 432 17.72 15.98 11.94
C VAL A 432 18.51 17.10 11.29
N ASP A 433 19.11 16.85 10.13
CA ASP A 433 19.89 17.85 9.39
C ASP A 433 18.99 18.97 8.84
N ALA A 434 17.77 18.66 8.38
CA ALA A 434 16.79 19.66 7.94
C ALA A 434 16.37 20.60 9.09
N TYR A 435 16.14 20.07 10.30
CA TYR A 435 15.84 20.87 11.48
C TYR A 435 17.03 21.71 11.96
N LYS A 436 18.25 21.17 11.90
CA LYS A 436 19.47 21.89 12.32
C LYS A 436 19.83 23.05 11.38
N THR A 437 19.61 22.87 10.09
CA THR A 437 19.90 23.88 9.07
C THR A 437 18.81 24.96 8.96
N GLY A 438 17.66 24.75 9.61
CA GLY A 438 16.50 25.64 9.48
C GLY A 438 15.80 25.53 8.12
N ALA A 439 16.07 24.47 7.35
CA ALA A 439 15.38 24.19 6.09
C ALA A 439 13.88 23.91 6.31
N VAL A 440 13.52 23.44 7.51
CA VAL A 440 12.13 23.33 7.98
C VAL A 440 11.88 24.26 9.16
N GLY A 441 10.72 24.90 9.15
CA GLY A 441 10.20 25.66 10.28
C GLY A 441 9.99 24.77 11.51
N LYS A 442 9.64 25.37 12.65
CA LYS A 442 9.28 24.58 13.83
C LYS A 442 7.98 23.81 13.53
N PRO A 443 7.80 22.60 14.08
CA PRO A 443 6.53 21.89 13.95
C PRO A 443 5.38 22.79 14.37
N PHE A 444 4.27 22.73 13.63
CA PHE A 444 3.06 23.52 13.90
C PHE A 444 3.23 25.04 13.75
N THR A 445 4.24 25.52 13.01
CA THR A 445 4.37 26.96 12.71
C THR A 445 4.03 27.31 11.27
N CYS A 446 3.62 28.56 11.09
CA CYS A 446 3.77 29.29 9.85
C CYS A 446 5.22 29.79 9.75
#